data_AF-A0A0V0GVT9-F1
#
_entry.id   AF-A0A0V0GVT9-F1
#
_cell.length_a   1.000
_cell.length_b   1.000
_cell.length_c   1.000
_cell.angle_alpha   90.00
_cell.angle_beta   90.00
_cell.angle_gamma   90.00
#
_symmetry.space_group_name_H-M   'P 1'
#
loop_
_entity.id
_entity.type
_entity.pdbx_description
1 polymer ?
#
loop_
_entity_poly.entity_id
_entity_poly.type
_entity_poly.pdbx_seq_one_letter_code
_entity_poly.pdbx_strand_id
1 'polypeptide(L)'
;MRVTLMWTINDFPAYGTLFGWSTSDRFACPCCNIHTQFKWLKHGKKYCFMGHRRFLKSGHRYRNDAKSFDGTKETRPASCAISGSQVLDQVKDIKFTLGKSSEEVSGVMKNTWK
;
A
#
# COMPACT_ATOMS: atom_id res chain seq x y z
N MET A 1 -26.02 2.79 -28.64
CA MET A 1 -25.36 3.82 -27.82
C MET A 1 -23.98 3.31 -27.43
N ARG A 2 -22.91 4.09 -27.60
CA ARG A 2 -21.55 3.71 -27.15
C ARG A 2 -21.13 4.69 -26.07
N VAL A 3 -20.73 4.18 -24.91
CA VAL A 3 -20.17 4.97 -23.80
C VAL A 3 -18.70 4.62 -23.69
N THR A 4 -17.85 5.63 -23.54
CA THR A 4 -16.39 5.49 -23.40
C THR A 4 -15.96 6.15 -22.10
N LEU A 5 -15.22 5.42 -21.27
CA LEU A 5 -14.65 5.94 -20.01
C LEU A 5 -13.30 6.61 -20.29
N MET A 6 -13.14 7.87 -19.87
CA MET A 6 -11.91 8.65 -20.12
C MET A 6 -10.94 8.60 -18.94
N TRP A 7 -11.41 8.92 -17.73
CA TRP A 7 -10.65 8.80 -16.49
C TRP A 7 -11.59 8.64 -15.29
N THR A 8 -11.05 8.16 -14.17
CA THR A 8 -11.72 8.12 -12.87
C THR A 8 -10.97 9.02 -11.88
N ILE A 9 -11.68 9.90 -11.18
CA ILE A 9 -11.12 10.69 -10.08
C ILE A 9 -11.49 9.95 -8.79
N ASN A 10 -10.51 9.33 -8.16
CA ASN A 10 -10.71 8.51 -6.97
C ASN A 10 -9.93 9.14 -5.81
N ASP A 11 -10.57 9.25 -4.65
CA ASP A 11 -9.89 9.57 -3.40
C ASP A 11 -9.21 8.31 -2.83
N PHE A 12 -8.42 8.47 -1.77
CA PHE A 12 -7.67 7.35 -1.19
C PHE A 12 -8.57 6.20 -0.68
N PRO A 13 -9.71 6.45 -0.01
CA PRO A 13 -10.66 5.39 0.33
C PRO A 13 -11.21 4.61 -0.88
N ALA A 14 -11.53 5.29 -1.98
CA ALA A 14 -12.07 4.64 -3.18
C ALA A 14 -11.11 3.61 -3.80
N TYR A 15 -9.80 3.72 -3.55
CA TYR A 15 -8.84 2.72 -4.02
C TYR A 15 -9.13 1.32 -3.46
N GLY A 16 -9.64 1.22 -2.23
CA GLY A 16 -9.97 -0.07 -1.65
C GLY A 16 -11.15 -0.74 -2.32
N THR A 17 -12.18 0.04 -2.66
CA THR A 17 -13.38 -0.50 -3.30
C THR A 17 -13.16 -0.82 -4.77
N LEU A 18 -12.47 0.06 -5.50
CA LEU A 18 -12.34 -0.05 -6.96
C LEU A 18 -11.19 -0.96 -7.40
N PHE A 19 -10.08 -0.95 -6.66
CA PHE A 19 -8.86 -1.68 -7.05
C PHE A 19 -8.53 -2.81 -6.09
N GLY A 20 -9.36 -3.06 -5.08
CA GLY A 20 -9.04 -4.02 -4.00
C GLY A 20 -7.79 -3.61 -3.23
N TRP A 21 -7.39 -2.34 -3.29
CA TRP A 21 -6.17 -1.87 -2.66
C TRP A 21 -6.34 -1.84 -1.16
N SER A 22 -5.31 -2.20 -0.43
CA SER A 22 -5.42 -2.08 1.02
C SER A 22 -5.24 -0.64 1.44
N THR A 23 -6.26 -0.03 2.05
CA THR A 23 -6.21 1.39 2.44
C THR A 23 -5.77 1.58 3.89
N SER A 24 -5.71 0.50 4.67
CA SER A 24 -5.50 0.56 6.12
C SER A 24 -4.44 -0.41 6.65
N ASP A 25 -3.72 -1.12 5.78
CA ASP A 25 -2.71 -2.10 6.17
C ASP A 25 -1.26 -1.59 6.05
N ARG A 26 -0.32 -2.52 6.12
CA ARG A 26 1.13 -2.29 5.99
C ARG A 26 1.55 -1.62 4.68
N PHE A 27 0.83 -1.86 3.58
CA PHE A 27 1.23 -1.50 2.22
C PHE A 27 0.30 -0.45 1.60
N ALA A 28 -0.33 0.36 2.45
CA ALA A 28 -1.42 1.21 2.02
C ALA A 28 -1.05 2.30 1.00
N CYS A 29 0.22 2.70 0.90
CA CYS A 29 0.63 3.75 -0.02
C CYS A 29 0.77 3.23 -1.46
N PRO A 30 -0.04 3.68 -2.44
CA PRO A 30 0.05 3.21 -3.82
C PRO A 30 1.37 3.60 -4.50
N CYS A 31 1.99 4.71 -4.09
CA CYS A 31 3.28 5.15 -4.63
C CYS A 31 4.45 4.34 -4.09
N CYS A 32 4.39 3.90 -2.82
CA CYS A 32 5.47 3.14 -2.19
C CYS A 32 5.29 1.63 -2.33
N ASN A 33 4.04 1.16 -2.43
CA ASN A 33 3.65 -0.25 -2.52
C ASN A 33 4.39 -1.11 -1.47
N ILE A 34 5.10 -2.15 -1.89
CA ILE A 34 5.88 -3.05 -1.01
C ILE A 34 6.98 -2.32 -0.23
N HIS A 35 7.41 -1.14 -0.68
CA HIS A 35 8.40 -0.31 0.00
C HIS A 35 7.79 0.69 1.00
N THR A 36 6.49 0.59 1.26
CA THR A 36 5.80 1.42 2.26
C THR A 36 6.46 1.25 3.62
N GLN A 37 6.88 2.37 4.21
CA GLN A 37 7.43 2.39 5.55
C GLN A 37 6.30 2.54 6.55
N PHE A 38 6.02 1.46 7.27
CA PHE A 38 4.99 1.42 8.30
C PHE A 38 5.60 1.13 9.67
N LYS A 39 4.92 1.60 10.71
CA LYS A 39 5.18 1.24 12.11
C LYS A 39 3.87 0.80 12.74
N TRP A 40 3.87 -0.35 13.41
CA TRP A 40 2.73 -0.81 14.18
C TRP A 40 2.68 -0.12 15.55
N LEU A 41 1.60 0.61 15.81
CA LEU A 41 1.35 1.22 17.12
C LEU A 41 0.67 0.19 18.03
N LYS A 42 1.44 -0.45 18.91
CA LYS A 42 0.98 -1.57 19.77
C LYS A 42 -0.32 -1.29 20.52
N HIS A 43 -0.45 -0.11 21.13
CA HIS A 43 -1.62 0.24 21.94
C HIS A 43 -2.80 0.74 21.10
N GLY A 44 -2.53 1.46 20.01
CA GLY A 44 -3.58 1.96 19.11
C GLY A 44 -4.09 0.93 18.11
N LYS A 45 -3.37 -0.20 17.96
CA LYS A 45 -3.62 -1.25 16.95
C LYS A 45 -3.80 -0.69 15.54
N LYS A 46 -2.95 0.28 15.17
CA LYS A 46 -2.98 0.99 13.89
C LYS A 46 -1.60 1.03 13.26
N TYR A 47 -1.57 1.06 11.93
CA TYR A 47 -0.37 1.36 11.17
C TYR A 47 -0.14 2.87 11.10
N CYS A 48 1.12 3.28 11.25
CA CYS A 48 1.57 4.66 11.10
C CYS A 48 2.62 4.73 9.99
N PHE A 49 2.47 5.70 9.08
CA PHE A 49 3.27 5.81 7.87
C PHE A 49 4.26 6.98 7.95
N MET A 50 5.53 6.68 8.26
CA MET A 50 6.57 7.70 8.50
C MET A 50 7.47 7.99 7.29
N GLY A 51 7.38 7.18 6.22
CA GLY A 51 8.26 7.30 5.04
C GLY A 51 7.96 8.47 4.10
N HIS A 52 6.99 9.34 4.42
CA HIS A 52 6.54 10.43 3.53
C HIS A 52 7.62 11.51 3.30
N ARG A 53 8.61 11.63 4.19
CA ARG A 53 9.71 12.60 4.05
C ARG A 53 10.53 12.41 2.77
N ARG A 54 10.51 11.21 2.17
CA ARG A 54 11.21 10.92 0.91
C ARG A 54 10.68 11.72 -0.29
N PHE A 55 9.45 12.23 -0.22
CA PHE A 55 8.85 13.06 -1.27
C PHE A 55 9.30 14.53 -1.20
N LEU A 56 10.00 14.92 -0.13
CA LEU A 56 10.62 16.24 -0.03
C LEU A 56 11.90 16.30 -0.88
N LYS A 57 12.20 17.49 -1.41
CA LYS A 57 13.44 17.76 -2.17
C LYS A 57 14.67 17.29 -1.40
N SER A 58 15.69 16.83 -2.12
CA SER A 58 16.97 16.46 -1.51
C SER A 58 17.54 17.63 -0.71
N GLY A 59 18.13 17.35 0.45
CA GLY A 59 18.67 18.37 1.35
C GLY A 59 17.62 19.14 2.18
N HIS A 60 16.33 18.89 2.01
CA HIS A 60 15.29 19.56 2.80
C HIS A 60 15.48 19.30 4.31
N ARG A 61 15.35 20.34 5.15
CA ARG A 61 15.62 20.27 6.61
C ARG A 61 14.94 19.09 7.31
N TYR A 62 13.66 18.84 6.98
CA TYR A 62 12.91 17.74 7.59
C TYR A 62 13.41 16.36 7.22
N ARG A 63 14.13 16.19 6.11
CA ARG A 63 14.79 14.91 5.79
C ARG A 63 15.93 14.60 6.77
N ASN A 64 16.56 15.63 7.33
CA ASN A 64 17.68 15.49 8.27
C ASN A 64 17.25 15.56 9.74
N ASP A 65 16.01 15.97 10.01
CA ASP A 65 15.46 16.07 11.36
C ASP A 65 15.07 14.69 11.89
N ALA A 66 16.04 13.96 12.45
CA ALA A 66 15.78 12.68 13.10
C ALA A 66 15.00 12.86 14.41
N LYS A 67 15.18 13.99 15.11
CA LYS A 67 14.69 14.23 16.47
C LYS A 67 13.17 14.40 16.50
N SER A 68 12.60 15.15 15.56
CA SER A 68 11.16 15.43 15.52
C SER A 68 10.32 14.32 14.86
N PHE A 69 10.97 13.34 14.21
CA PHE A 69 10.32 12.31 13.42
C PHE A 69 10.58 10.90 13.98
N ASP A 70 11.06 9.97 13.15
CA ASP A 70 11.19 8.55 13.46
C ASP A 70 12.61 8.14 13.89
N GLY A 71 13.46 9.10 14.28
CA GLY A 71 14.84 8.84 14.69
C GLY A 71 15.80 8.60 13.52
N THR A 72 15.33 8.69 12.27
CA THR A 72 16.16 8.44 11.09
C THR A 72 16.43 9.70 10.28
N LYS A 73 17.50 9.69 9.47
CA LYS A 73 17.69 10.65 8.38
C LYS A 73 17.22 10.00 7.08
N GLU A 74 16.45 10.74 6.29
CA GLU A 74 15.88 10.24 5.04
C GLU A 74 16.75 10.63 3.83
N THR A 75 17.52 9.68 3.30
CA THR A 75 18.39 9.86 2.14
C THR A 75 17.86 9.21 0.86
N ARG A 76 16.79 8.41 0.94
CA ARG A 76 16.25 7.66 -0.20
C ARG A 76 15.61 8.60 -1.23
N PRO A 77 15.61 8.24 -2.52
CA PRO A 77 14.86 8.99 -3.52
C PRO A 77 13.34 8.87 -3.25
N ALA A 78 12.57 9.81 -3.78
CA ALA A 78 11.12 9.68 -3.83
C ALA A 78 10.72 8.36 -4.52
N SER A 79 9.68 7.70 -4.03
CA SER A 79 9.21 6.49 -4.70
C SER A 79 8.65 6.87 -6.07
N CYS A 80 9.07 6.17 -7.12
CA CYS A 80 8.40 6.27 -8.40
C CYS A 80 7.06 5.52 -8.31
N ALA A 81 6.07 5.99 -9.07
CA ALA A 81 4.85 5.23 -9.26
C ALA A 81 5.22 3.84 -9.82
N ILE A 82 4.61 2.79 -9.26
CA ILE A 82 4.85 1.43 -9.74
C ILE A 82 4.26 1.28 -11.15
N SER A 83 5.01 0.64 -12.03
CA SER A 83 4.51 0.32 -13.37
C SER A 83 3.56 -0.88 -13.35
N GLY A 84 2.66 -0.95 -14.34
CA GLY A 84 1.74 -2.09 -14.46
C GLY A 84 2.44 -3.44 -14.60
N SER A 85 3.61 -3.49 -15.26
CA SER A 85 4.41 -4.71 -15.38
C SER A 85 4.99 -5.17 -14.04
N GLN A 86 5.43 -4.25 -13.19
CA GLN A 86 5.89 -4.58 -11.83
C GLN A 86 4.74 -5.08 -10.95
N VAL A 87 3.55 -4.49 -11.08
CA VAL A 87 2.36 -5.00 -10.37
C VAL A 87 2.01 -6.40 -10.86
N LEU A 88 2.01 -6.63 -12.17
CA LEU A 88 1.75 -7.94 -12.76
C LEU A 88 2.74 -8.99 -12.24
N ASP A 89 4.02 -8.65 -12.18
CA ASP A 89 5.06 -9.55 -11.66
C ASP A 89 4.85 -9.91 -10.17
N GLN A 90 4.35 -8.96 -9.37
CA GLN A 90 4.03 -9.20 -7.96
C GLN A 90 2.85 -10.16 -7.77
N VAL A 91 1.87 -10.16 -8.69
CA VAL A 91 0.62 -10.92 -8.54
C VAL A 91 0.57 -12.19 -9.40
N LYS A 92 1.53 -12.42 -10.29
CA LYS A 92 1.51 -13.52 -11.27
C LYS A 92 1.33 -14.91 -10.65
N ASP A 93 1.85 -15.12 -9.45
CA ASP A 93 1.83 -16.41 -8.75
C ASP A 93 0.69 -16.53 -7.73
N ILE A 94 -0.15 -15.49 -7.61
CA ILE A 94 -1.29 -15.49 -6.70
C ILE A 94 -2.43 -16.31 -7.32
N LYS A 95 -2.71 -17.47 -6.73
CA LYS A 95 -3.90 -18.26 -7.05
C LYS A 95 -5.10 -17.69 -6.31
N PHE A 96 -6.08 -17.16 -7.05
CA PHE A 96 -7.36 -16.74 -6.49
C PHE A 96 -8.48 -17.68 -6.95
N THR A 97 -9.33 -18.09 -6.02
CA THR A 97 -10.57 -18.82 -6.32
C THR A 97 -11.71 -17.80 -6.45
N LEU A 98 -12.35 -17.75 -7.61
CA LEU A 98 -13.55 -16.94 -7.82
C LEU A 98 -14.79 -17.72 -7.38
N GLY A 99 -15.63 -17.10 -6.54
CA GLY A 99 -16.90 -17.66 -6.08
C GLY A 99 -16.91 -18.06 -4.60
N LYS A 100 -18.11 -18.19 -4.02
CA LYS A 100 -18.29 -18.84 -2.72
C LYS A 100 -18.13 -20.34 -2.94
N SER A 101 -17.17 -20.98 -2.27
CA SER A 101 -17.19 -22.44 -2.15
C SER A 101 -18.45 -22.83 -1.37
N SER A 102 -19.29 -23.68 -1.95
CA SER A 102 -20.51 -24.18 -1.31
C SER A 102 -20.27 -25.32 -0.32
N GLU A 103 -19.03 -25.54 0.12
CA GLU A 103 -18.69 -26.64 1.03
C GLU A 103 -17.86 -26.12 2.21
N GLU A 104 -18.43 -26.23 3.42
CA GLU A 104 -17.69 -26.14 4.67
C GLU A 104 -16.73 -27.33 4.74
N VAL A 105 -15.46 -27.11 4.37
CA VAL A 105 -14.39 -28.07 4.63
C VAL A 105 -13.61 -27.61 5.85
N SER A 106 -13.74 -28.36 6.93
CA SER A 106 -12.94 -28.24 8.15
C SER A 106 -11.46 -28.49 7.82
N GLY A 107 -10.63 -27.45 7.93
CA GLY A 107 -9.17 -27.58 7.78
C GLY A 107 -8.47 -26.52 6.92
N VAL A 108 -9.08 -25.36 6.64
CA VAL A 108 -8.43 -24.33 5.82
C VAL A 108 -7.41 -23.52 6.64
N MET A 109 -6.15 -23.57 6.17
CA MET A 109 -5.06 -22.72 6.61
C MET A 109 -5.45 -21.25 6.39
N LYS A 110 -5.56 -20.48 7.47
CA LYS A 110 -5.94 -19.06 7.43
C LYS A 110 -4.92 -18.30 6.59
N ASN A 111 -5.35 -17.81 5.43
CA ASN A 111 -4.67 -16.80 4.65
C ASN A 111 -4.35 -15.60 5.55
N THR A 112 -3.06 -15.37 5.78
CA THR A 112 -2.48 -14.45 6.77
C THR A 112 -2.53 -12.97 6.33
N TRP A 113 -3.59 -12.59 5.63
CA TRP A 113 -3.88 -11.21 5.24
C TRP A 113 -4.99 -10.63 6.12
N LYS A 114 -4.74 -10.59 7.44
CA LYS A 114 -5.48 -9.78 8.40
C LYS A 114 -4.50 -8.90 9.16
#